data_AF-A0A6G1H2B0-F1
#
_entry.id   AF-A0A6G1H2B0-F1
#
_cell.length_a   1.000
_cell.length_b   1.000
_cell.length_c   1.000
_cell.angle_alpha   90.00
_cell.angle_beta   90.00
_cell.angle_gamma   90.00
#
_symmetry.space_group_name_H-M   'P 1'
#
loop_
_entity.id
_entity.type
_entity.pdbx_description
1 polymer ?
#
loop_
_entity_poly.entity_id
_entity_poly.type
_entity_poly.pdbx_seq_one_letter_code
_entity_poly.pdbx_strand_id
1 'polypeptide(L)'
;MTKWEPQLNPILSIQVLRCMGNCSVENPRNKLLCVGFFPKIIQCLLLPSIAEIPELAAVAIKALYIIAHEGDGYELAQVKLANLHYDMILADFLVHKSRLGPYEDAWEFGMCIFPDLVWVKNQQGQIPEIGNRVSLLPTLFRVPTVQWDDLDNQWSALEAVFWYLADSNTQEIVAADPHLFQGVFELFLFSNSLKNKGATAERDEIQLEKIVYKFLDHLAAISAHDSFLGLIPATSSYMSVLETSMRSTEPFLAMGACFIIGNLARNDDTCVSLARDTEVVTEAMAILDKETQINPRFEAGLFTAATGLLRNIAIPMENKQLMLERDISICCVRLINHYDFKVKLPGLMLLSTLLGPDIEGTSWVAADSSEYSDTILNMLIRAAIGLGNAQGPHEVGFLLKVVTLIGRLVRIYNTPTVSTEARKKFLELNSDLREPVISVINQRLGRPQSAHAWEVLGWLSATEEELSASWDQLSTRLDFEVVEQTLKEQRTRGTSEPTKQMMSMLEKVVHGKSIPSSDRLTTVQQYVLQYDYEKDEDKELFHNAETARGTCQRLEDKKRRVESPSMDKLRGASQTSWL
;
A
#
# COMPACT_ATOMS: atom_id res chain seq x y z
N MET A 1 4.03 -49.14 -20.40
CA MET A 1 3.55 -47.75 -20.25
C MET A 1 4.34 -46.74 -21.09
N THR A 2 5.65 -46.89 -21.32
CA THR A 2 6.47 -45.91 -22.09
C THR A 2 5.97 -45.61 -23.51
N LYS A 3 5.30 -46.57 -24.17
CA LYS A 3 4.71 -46.42 -25.52
C LYS A 3 3.24 -45.94 -25.54
N TRP A 4 2.64 -45.62 -24.39
CA TRP A 4 1.24 -45.17 -24.35
C TRP A 4 1.12 -43.74 -24.88
N GLU A 5 0.29 -43.52 -25.89
CA GLU A 5 0.04 -42.21 -26.50
C GLU A 5 -1.45 -41.87 -26.36
N PRO A 6 -1.83 -40.93 -25.47
CA PRO A 6 -3.22 -40.61 -25.15
C PRO A 6 -4.14 -40.36 -26.35
N GLN A 7 -3.59 -39.68 -27.36
CA GLN A 7 -4.28 -39.24 -28.57
C GLN A 7 -4.69 -40.37 -29.52
N LEU A 8 -4.12 -41.57 -29.39
CA LEU A 8 -4.37 -42.66 -30.36
C LEU A 8 -5.60 -43.50 -30.03
N ASN A 9 -5.97 -43.61 -28.75
CA ASN A 9 -7.13 -44.41 -28.33
C ASN A 9 -7.65 -43.95 -26.95
N PRO A 10 -8.69 -43.08 -26.91
CA PRO A 10 -9.28 -42.58 -25.67
C PRO A 10 -9.80 -43.68 -24.72
N ILE A 11 -10.37 -44.76 -25.27
CA ILE A 11 -10.91 -45.88 -24.48
C ILE A 11 -9.77 -46.63 -23.77
N LEU A 12 -8.67 -46.89 -24.47
CA LEU A 12 -7.47 -47.48 -23.88
C LEU A 12 -6.88 -46.56 -22.81
N SER A 13 -6.84 -45.25 -23.08
CA SER A 13 -6.36 -44.25 -22.12
C SER A 13 -7.17 -44.27 -20.83
N ILE A 14 -8.50 -44.41 -20.88
CA ILE A 14 -9.35 -44.60 -19.69
C ILE A 14 -8.89 -45.81 -18.87
N GLN A 15 -8.67 -46.97 -19.50
CA GLN A 15 -8.26 -48.18 -18.78
C GLN A 15 -6.86 -48.06 -18.18
N VAL A 16 -5.93 -47.41 -18.90
CA VAL A 16 -4.57 -47.14 -18.39
C VAL A 16 -4.62 -46.22 -17.17
N LEU A 17 -5.41 -45.15 -17.22
CA LEU A 17 -5.56 -44.20 -16.11
C LEU A 17 -6.20 -44.85 -14.88
N ARG A 18 -7.24 -45.69 -15.06
CA ARG A 18 -7.83 -46.49 -13.97
C ARG A 18 -6.80 -47.41 -13.32
N CYS A 19 -5.98 -48.08 -14.13
CA CYS A 19 -4.92 -48.95 -13.64
C CYS A 19 -3.87 -48.16 -12.84
N MET A 20 -3.44 -47.00 -13.34
CA MET A 20 -2.52 -46.10 -12.63
C MET A 20 -3.09 -45.65 -11.28
N GLY A 21 -4.32 -45.13 -11.26
CA GLY A 21 -4.99 -44.71 -10.02
C GLY A 21 -5.10 -45.86 -9.01
N ASN A 22 -5.66 -47.00 -9.41
CA ASN A 22 -5.87 -48.14 -8.52
C ASN A 22 -4.56 -48.73 -7.98
N CYS A 23 -3.50 -48.82 -8.79
CA CYS A 23 -2.20 -49.30 -8.33
C CYS A 23 -1.49 -48.31 -7.41
N SER A 24 -1.87 -47.03 -7.42
CA SER A 24 -1.30 -45.97 -6.60
C SER A 24 -1.98 -45.80 -5.24
N VAL A 25 -3.16 -46.37 -5.02
CA VAL A 25 -3.85 -46.35 -3.72
C VAL A 25 -2.94 -46.99 -2.67
N GLU A 26 -2.65 -46.23 -1.60
CA GLU A 26 -1.82 -46.66 -0.46
C GLU A 26 -0.44 -47.24 -0.85
N ASN A 27 0.08 -46.92 -2.04
CA ASN A 27 1.34 -47.45 -2.54
C ASN A 27 2.30 -46.34 -3.00
N PRO A 28 3.15 -45.82 -2.10
CA PRO A 28 4.08 -44.71 -2.39
C PRO A 28 5.02 -44.99 -3.56
N ARG A 29 5.45 -46.24 -3.73
CA ARG A 29 6.33 -46.66 -4.83
C ARG A 29 5.63 -46.52 -6.17
N ASN A 30 4.38 -46.96 -6.27
CA ASN A 30 3.60 -46.84 -7.49
C ASN A 30 3.20 -45.39 -7.77
N LYS A 31 2.89 -44.58 -6.75
CA LYS A 31 2.70 -43.13 -6.89
C LYS A 31 3.92 -42.49 -7.55
N LEU A 32 5.12 -42.74 -7.03
CA LEU A 32 6.37 -42.19 -7.57
C LEU A 32 6.62 -42.61 -9.03
N LEU A 33 6.32 -43.86 -9.39
CA LEU A 33 6.42 -44.33 -10.78
C LEU A 33 5.43 -43.59 -11.70
N CYS A 34 4.23 -43.28 -11.21
CA CYS A 34 3.19 -42.60 -12.00
C CYS A 34 3.49 -41.11 -12.22
N VAL A 35 4.25 -40.44 -11.33
CA VAL A 35 4.67 -39.02 -11.49
C VAL A 35 5.35 -38.78 -12.84
N GLY A 36 6.13 -39.74 -13.34
CA GLY A 36 6.78 -39.65 -14.64
C GLY A 36 5.81 -39.59 -15.83
N PHE A 37 4.54 -39.96 -15.63
CA PHE A 37 3.50 -39.97 -16.67
C PHE A 37 2.57 -38.76 -16.62
N PHE A 38 2.73 -37.84 -15.66
CA PHE A 38 1.86 -36.66 -15.53
C PHE A 38 1.69 -35.83 -16.80
N PRO A 39 2.74 -35.56 -17.61
CA PRO A 39 2.52 -34.86 -18.88
C PRO A 39 1.53 -35.56 -19.81
N LYS A 40 1.55 -36.90 -19.86
CA LYS A 40 0.63 -37.71 -20.66
C LYS A 40 -0.78 -37.75 -20.06
N ILE A 41 -0.89 -37.83 -18.73
CA ILE A 41 -2.20 -37.78 -18.05
C ILE A 41 -2.86 -36.40 -18.26
N ILE A 42 -2.10 -35.31 -18.11
CA ILE A 42 -2.58 -33.95 -18.37
C ILE A 42 -2.93 -33.76 -19.84
N GLN A 43 -2.17 -34.36 -20.77
CA GLN A 43 -2.53 -34.31 -22.19
C GLN A 43 -3.93 -34.88 -22.44
N CYS A 44 -4.37 -35.92 -21.72
CA CYS A 44 -5.75 -36.43 -21.79
C CYS A 44 -6.82 -35.37 -21.49
N LEU A 45 -6.50 -34.36 -20.67
CA LEU A 45 -7.37 -33.23 -20.29
C LEU A 45 -7.36 -32.09 -21.31
N LEU A 46 -6.46 -32.14 -22.28
CA LEU A 46 -6.33 -31.14 -23.34
C LEU A 46 -6.76 -31.66 -24.70
N LEU A 47 -7.19 -32.93 -24.80
CA LEU A 47 -7.63 -33.52 -26.06
C LEU A 47 -9.00 -32.95 -26.49
N PRO A 48 -9.20 -32.65 -27.80
CA PRO A 48 -10.50 -32.24 -28.32
C PRO A 48 -11.61 -33.29 -28.08
N SER A 49 -11.24 -34.57 -28.03
CA SER A 49 -12.16 -35.69 -27.81
C SER A 49 -12.85 -35.71 -26.44
N ILE A 50 -12.46 -34.85 -25.49
CA ILE A 50 -13.11 -34.76 -24.18
C ILE A 50 -14.58 -34.38 -24.30
N ALA A 51 -14.94 -33.54 -25.28
CA ALA A 51 -16.33 -33.17 -25.51
C ALA A 51 -17.20 -34.39 -25.90
N GLU A 52 -16.60 -35.38 -26.56
CA GLU A 52 -17.27 -36.61 -26.98
C GLU A 52 -17.17 -37.72 -25.92
N ILE A 53 -16.09 -37.71 -25.12
CA ILE A 53 -15.78 -38.73 -24.11
C ILE A 53 -15.45 -38.05 -22.77
N PRO A 54 -16.45 -37.50 -22.05
CA PRO A 54 -16.23 -36.82 -20.77
C PRO A 54 -15.59 -37.73 -19.69
N GLU A 55 -15.81 -39.04 -19.81
CA GLU A 55 -15.20 -40.05 -18.94
C GLU A 55 -13.68 -39.97 -18.91
N LEU A 56 -13.05 -39.64 -20.05
CA LEU A 56 -11.58 -39.53 -20.11
C LEU A 56 -11.07 -38.45 -19.16
N ALA A 57 -11.73 -37.29 -19.14
CA ALA A 57 -11.36 -36.21 -18.24
C ALA A 57 -11.63 -36.57 -16.78
N ALA A 58 -12.81 -37.13 -16.50
CA ALA A 58 -13.19 -37.56 -15.17
C ALA A 58 -12.19 -38.57 -14.57
N VAL A 59 -11.80 -39.59 -15.34
CA VAL A 59 -10.85 -40.61 -14.90
C VAL A 59 -9.44 -40.04 -14.77
N ALA A 60 -9.03 -39.10 -15.64
CA ALA A 60 -7.74 -38.42 -15.52
C ALA A 60 -7.66 -37.58 -14.23
N ILE A 61 -8.69 -36.78 -13.92
CA ILE A 61 -8.74 -35.97 -12.68
C ILE A 61 -8.67 -36.89 -11.45
N LYS A 62 -9.49 -37.95 -11.40
CA LYS A 62 -9.47 -38.92 -10.30
C LYS A 62 -8.11 -39.60 -10.14
N ALA A 63 -7.47 -40.01 -11.24
CA ALA A 63 -6.15 -40.63 -11.19
C ALA A 63 -5.09 -39.65 -10.67
N LEU A 64 -5.10 -38.40 -11.14
CA LEU A 64 -4.18 -37.36 -10.66
C LEU A 64 -4.39 -37.08 -9.17
N TYR A 65 -5.64 -36.97 -8.72
CA TYR A 65 -5.97 -36.85 -7.30
C TYR A 65 -5.38 -38.02 -6.50
N ILE A 66 -5.67 -39.27 -6.85
CA ILE A 66 -5.19 -40.43 -6.08
C ILE A 66 -3.65 -40.46 -5.99
N ILE A 67 -2.95 -40.07 -7.07
CA ILE A 67 -1.48 -40.06 -7.08
C ILE A 67 -0.92 -38.90 -6.25
N ALA A 68 -1.59 -37.75 -6.24
CA ALA A 68 -1.07 -36.50 -5.67
C ALA A 68 -1.81 -36.00 -4.42
N HIS A 69 -2.72 -36.79 -3.87
CA HIS A 69 -3.46 -36.49 -2.65
C HIS A 69 -3.32 -37.67 -1.66
N GLU A 70 -2.94 -37.34 -0.42
CA GLU A 70 -2.74 -38.20 0.75
C GLU A 70 -1.66 -39.32 0.67
N GLY A 71 -1.15 -39.76 1.83
CA GLY A 71 -0.16 -40.84 1.98
C GLY A 71 1.31 -40.40 2.04
N ASP A 72 2.28 -41.30 1.92
CA ASP A 72 3.70 -40.90 1.84
C ASP A 72 4.09 -40.51 0.41
N GLY A 73 4.74 -39.35 0.24
CA GLY A 73 5.38 -38.93 -1.02
C GLY A 73 4.47 -38.21 -2.03
N TYR A 74 3.26 -37.78 -1.63
CA TYR A 74 2.37 -37.01 -2.52
C TYR A 74 2.88 -35.58 -2.77
N GLU A 75 3.72 -35.02 -1.89
CA GLU A 75 4.23 -33.65 -2.03
C GLU A 75 5.06 -33.50 -3.31
N LEU A 76 5.89 -34.50 -3.63
CA LEU A 76 6.65 -34.53 -4.89
C LEU A 76 5.71 -34.57 -6.11
N ALA A 77 4.59 -35.28 -5.99
CA ALA A 77 3.58 -35.34 -7.04
C ALA A 77 2.87 -33.98 -7.20
N GLN A 78 2.45 -33.34 -6.10
CA GLN A 78 1.83 -32.01 -6.13
C GLN A 78 2.76 -30.96 -6.74
N VAL A 79 4.02 -30.92 -6.32
CA VAL A 79 5.04 -30.02 -6.89
C VAL A 79 5.18 -30.25 -8.39
N LYS A 80 5.23 -31.52 -8.83
CA LYS A 80 5.33 -31.83 -10.25
C LYS A 80 4.09 -31.37 -11.03
N LEU A 81 2.89 -31.56 -10.49
CA LEU A 81 1.64 -31.10 -11.11
C LEU A 81 1.54 -29.58 -11.16
N ALA A 82 1.90 -28.89 -10.09
CA ALA A 82 1.92 -27.43 -10.03
C ALA A 82 2.92 -26.85 -11.04
N ASN A 83 4.08 -27.49 -11.23
CA ASN A 83 5.05 -27.12 -12.27
C ASN A 83 4.60 -27.43 -13.70
N LEU A 84 3.60 -28.30 -13.86
CA LEU A 84 2.95 -28.55 -15.15
C LEU A 84 1.72 -27.66 -15.36
N HIS A 85 1.46 -26.71 -14.44
CA HIS A 85 0.29 -25.83 -14.41
C HIS A 85 -1.03 -26.59 -14.48
N TYR A 86 -1.09 -27.75 -13.79
CA TYR A 86 -2.31 -28.56 -13.74
C TYR A 86 -3.45 -27.83 -13.01
N ASP A 87 -3.13 -27.04 -11.99
CA ASP A 87 -4.05 -26.14 -11.30
C ASP A 87 -4.79 -25.19 -12.26
N MET A 88 -4.09 -24.58 -13.21
CA MET A 88 -4.73 -23.72 -14.24
C MET A 88 -5.64 -24.50 -15.18
N ILE A 89 -5.28 -25.75 -15.54
CA ILE A 89 -6.14 -26.62 -16.35
C ILE A 89 -7.37 -27.04 -15.55
N LEU A 90 -7.17 -27.35 -14.27
CA LEU A 90 -8.21 -27.79 -13.36
C LEU A 90 -9.24 -26.68 -13.10
N ALA A 91 -8.82 -25.43 -12.99
CA ALA A 91 -9.71 -24.27 -12.88
C ALA A 91 -10.82 -24.26 -13.96
N ASP A 92 -10.48 -24.64 -15.20
CA ASP A 92 -11.44 -24.74 -16.31
C ASP A 92 -12.48 -25.83 -16.10
N PHE A 93 -12.09 -27.00 -15.59
CA PHE A 93 -13.04 -28.07 -15.23
C PHE A 93 -13.85 -27.72 -13.98
N LEU A 94 -13.28 -26.97 -13.04
CA LEU A 94 -13.99 -26.54 -11.83
C LEU A 94 -15.12 -25.56 -12.16
N VAL A 95 -14.86 -24.57 -13.01
CA VAL A 95 -15.86 -23.58 -13.43
C VAL A 95 -16.87 -24.17 -14.41
N HIS A 96 -16.43 -25.06 -15.30
CA HIS A 96 -17.27 -25.68 -16.32
C HIS A 96 -17.55 -27.16 -16.01
N LYS A 97 -18.20 -27.42 -14.87
CA LYS A 97 -18.57 -28.77 -14.38
C LYS A 97 -19.22 -29.65 -15.47
N SER A 98 -20.04 -29.04 -16.33
CA SER A 98 -20.72 -29.73 -17.43
C SER A 98 -19.77 -30.43 -18.43
N ARG A 99 -18.48 -30.08 -18.48
CA ARG A 99 -17.48 -30.77 -19.31
C ARG A 99 -17.21 -32.21 -18.85
N LEU A 100 -17.60 -32.56 -17.62
CA LEU A 100 -17.50 -33.92 -17.09
C LEU A 100 -18.71 -34.79 -17.45
N GLY A 101 -19.76 -34.20 -18.05
CA GLY A 101 -20.95 -34.93 -18.48
C GLY A 101 -21.58 -35.70 -17.31
N PRO A 102 -21.90 -37.01 -17.44
CA PRO A 102 -22.48 -37.79 -16.35
C PRO A 102 -21.49 -38.16 -15.22
N TYR A 103 -20.21 -37.81 -15.36
CA TYR A 103 -19.15 -38.14 -14.40
C TYR A 103 -18.78 -36.93 -13.52
N GLU A 104 -19.78 -36.16 -13.13
CA GLU A 104 -19.62 -34.95 -12.33
C GLU A 104 -19.00 -35.21 -10.95
N ASP A 105 -19.04 -36.44 -10.45
CA ASP A 105 -18.37 -36.84 -9.20
C ASP A 105 -16.84 -36.65 -9.27
N ALA A 106 -16.25 -36.63 -10.47
CA ALA A 106 -14.84 -36.27 -10.66
C ALA A 106 -14.50 -34.84 -10.24
N TRP A 107 -15.50 -33.97 -10.18
CA TRP A 107 -15.35 -32.57 -9.84
C TRP A 107 -14.91 -32.36 -8.39
N GLU A 108 -15.46 -33.14 -7.46
CA GLU A 108 -15.12 -33.11 -6.01
C GLU A 108 -13.62 -33.38 -5.81
N PHE A 109 -13.06 -34.37 -6.51
CA PHE A 109 -11.62 -34.66 -6.49
C PHE A 109 -10.78 -33.48 -6.99
N GLY A 110 -11.29 -32.74 -7.97
CA GLY A 110 -10.66 -31.52 -8.46
C GLY A 110 -10.66 -30.41 -7.42
N MET A 111 -11.77 -30.25 -6.69
CA MET A 111 -11.90 -29.24 -5.64
C MET A 111 -10.93 -29.49 -4.50
N CYS A 112 -10.76 -30.73 -4.08
CA CYS A 112 -9.83 -31.09 -3.01
C CYS A 112 -8.37 -30.80 -3.40
N ILE A 113 -7.93 -31.16 -4.61
CA ILE A 113 -6.51 -31.01 -4.99
C ILE A 113 -6.15 -29.59 -5.44
N PHE A 114 -7.10 -28.77 -5.92
CA PHE A 114 -6.77 -27.45 -6.48
C PHE A 114 -6.04 -26.53 -5.48
N PRO A 115 -6.53 -26.31 -4.24
CA PRO A 115 -5.82 -25.50 -3.27
C PRO A 115 -4.46 -26.08 -2.90
N ASP A 116 -4.34 -27.39 -2.79
CA ASP A 116 -3.09 -28.08 -2.44
C ASP A 116 -1.95 -27.80 -3.44
N LEU A 117 -2.27 -27.78 -4.74
CA LEU A 117 -1.29 -27.51 -5.80
C LEU A 117 -0.72 -26.09 -5.72
N VAL A 118 -1.53 -25.13 -5.29
CA VAL A 118 -1.07 -23.76 -5.09
C VAL A 118 -0.33 -23.63 -3.77
N TRP A 119 -0.86 -24.24 -2.71
CA TRP A 119 -0.24 -24.27 -1.39
C TRP A 119 1.18 -24.83 -1.45
N VAL A 120 1.42 -25.93 -2.16
CA VAL A 120 2.74 -26.58 -2.20
C VAL A 120 3.81 -25.68 -2.84
N LYS A 121 3.44 -24.87 -3.85
CA LYS A 121 4.35 -23.86 -4.42
C LYS A 121 4.71 -22.81 -3.38
N ASN A 122 3.71 -22.30 -2.68
CA ASN A 122 3.94 -21.30 -1.63
C ASN A 122 4.82 -21.84 -0.50
N GLN A 123 4.65 -23.10 -0.08
CA GLN A 123 5.54 -23.74 0.92
C GLN A 123 6.99 -23.87 0.44
N GLN A 124 7.22 -23.92 -0.87
CA GLN A 124 8.56 -23.89 -1.47
C GLN A 124 9.11 -22.46 -1.61
N GLY A 125 8.39 -21.45 -1.12
CA GLY A 125 8.73 -20.04 -1.29
C GLY A 125 8.55 -19.55 -2.73
N GLN A 126 7.74 -20.25 -3.54
CA GLN A 126 7.46 -19.90 -4.93
C GLN A 126 6.06 -19.28 -5.05
N ILE A 127 5.96 -18.23 -5.84
CA ILE A 127 4.68 -17.64 -6.22
C ILE A 127 4.17 -18.40 -7.46
N PRO A 128 2.89 -18.81 -7.51
CA PRO A 128 2.31 -19.41 -8.70
C PRO A 128 2.37 -18.46 -9.90
N GLU A 129 2.96 -18.94 -11.00
CA GLU A 129 3.02 -18.20 -12.26
C GLU A 129 1.95 -18.70 -13.24
N ILE A 130 1.34 -17.77 -13.97
CA ILE A 130 0.35 -18.07 -15.03
C ILE A 130 1.02 -18.64 -16.29
N GLY A 131 2.26 -18.26 -16.54
CA GLY A 131 2.99 -18.61 -17.77
C GLY A 131 2.24 -18.16 -19.02
N ASN A 132 2.14 -19.04 -20.02
CA ASN A 132 1.45 -18.75 -21.28
C ASN A 132 -0.09 -18.94 -21.22
N ARG A 133 -0.67 -19.06 -20.03
CA ARG A 133 -2.10 -19.38 -19.82
C ARG A 133 -2.93 -18.18 -19.41
N VAL A 134 -2.54 -16.98 -19.83
CA VAL A 134 -3.23 -15.71 -19.51
C VAL A 134 -4.73 -15.76 -19.85
N SER A 135 -5.10 -16.45 -20.92
CA SER A 135 -6.50 -16.63 -21.32
C SER A 135 -7.38 -17.37 -20.29
N LEU A 136 -6.79 -18.05 -19.31
CA LEU A 136 -7.50 -18.76 -18.24
C LEU A 136 -7.70 -17.90 -16.98
N LEU A 137 -7.17 -16.67 -16.92
CA LEU A 137 -7.38 -15.78 -15.78
C LEU A 137 -8.85 -15.52 -15.43
N PRO A 138 -9.74 -15.21 -16.40
CA PRO A 138 -11.16 -15.03 -16.08
C PRO A 138 -11.77 -16.28 -15.45
N THR A 139 -11.34 -17.46 -15.90
CA THR A 139 -11.77 -18.74 -15.37
C THR A 139 -11.23 -18.96 -13.96
N LEU A 140 -9.94 -18.69 -13.72
CA LEU A 140 -9.32 -18.78 -12.40
C LEU A 140 -10.06 -17.94 -11.36
N PHE A 141 -10.39 -16.69 -11.69
CA PHE A 141 -11.10 -15.79 -10.76
C PHE A 141 -12.51 -16.26 -10.38
N ARG A 142 -13.11 -17.14 -11.20
CA ARG A 142 -14.44 -17.72 -10.91
C ARG A 142 -14.37 -18.98 -10.06
N VAL A 143 -13.21 -19.61 -9.90
CA VAL A 143 -13.06 -20.85 -9.11
C VAL A 143 -13.61 -20.70 -7.69
N PRO A 144 -13.35 -19.62 -6.92
CA PRO A 144 -13.88 -19.49 -5.56
C PRO A 144 -15.40 -19.31 -5.52
N THR A 145 -16.01 -18.87 -6.62
CA THR A 145 -17.45 -18.59 -6.74
C THR A 145 -18.30 -19.80 -7.10
N VAL A 146 -17.68 -20.95 -7.40
CA VAL A 146 -18.41 -22.21 -7.61
C VAL A 146 -19.00 -22.73 -6.29
N GLN A 147 -19.83 -23.76 -6.35
CA GLN A 147 -20.50 -24.29 -5.16
C GLN A 147 -19.61 -25.25 -4.37
N TRP A 148 -18.89 -24.77 -3.37
CA TRP A 148 -18.07 -25.62 -2.50
C TRP A 148 -18.91 -26.36 -1.44
N ASP A 149 -18.44 -27.55 -1.06
CA ASP A 149 -19.12 -28.42 -0.08
C ASP A 149 -19.15 -27.81 1.32
N ASP A 150 -18.13 -27.04 1.67
CA ASP A 150 -18.04 -26.25 2.88
C ASP A 150 -17.31 -24.91 2.65
N LEU A 151 -17.39 -24.04 3.66
CA LEU A 151 -16.79 -22.71 3.62
C LEU A 151 -15.26 -22.77 3.65
N ASP A 152 -14.64 -23.74 4.33
CA ASP A 152 -13.19 -23.83 4.48
C ASP A 152 -12.51 -24.15 3.14
N ASN A 153 -13.12 -25.04 2.36
CA ASN A 153 -12.69 -25.35 1.01
C ASN A 153 -12.90 -24.15 0.06
N GLN A 154 -14.01 -23.42 0.21
CA GLN A 154 -14.23 -22.18 -0.53
C GLN A 154 -13.18 -21.10 -0.22
N TRP A 155 -12.78 -20.99 1.05
CA TRP A 155 -11.71 -20.09 1.48
C TRP A 155 -10.35 -20.53 0.96
N SER A 156 -10.05 -21.81 0.98
CA SER A 156 -8.81 -22.38 0.44
C SER A 156 -8.68 -22.10 -1.06
N ALA A 157 -9.79 -22.18 -1.79
CA ALA A 157 -9.84 -21.80 -3.20
C ALA A 157 -9.62 -20.30 -3.42
N LEU A 158 -10.21 -19.45 -2.58
CA LEU A 158 -9.99 -18.01 -2.63
C LEU A 158 -8.52 -17.67 -2.36
N GLU A 159 -7.90 -18.28 -1.35
CA GLU A 159 -6.49 -18.10 -1.04
C GLU A 159 -5.58 -18.61 -2.18
N ALA A 160 -5.94 -19.72 -2.84
CA ALA A 160 -5.22 -20.21 -4.01
C ALA A 160 -5.24 -19.19 -5.16
N VAL A 161 -6.37 -18.57 -5.45
CA VAL A 161 -6.45 -17.50 -6.47
C VAL A 161 -5.67 -16.26 -6.04
N PHE A 162 -5.69 -15.92 -4.75
CA PHE A 162 -4.90 -14.81 -4.20
C PHE A 162 -3.39 -14.99 -4.46
N TRP A 163 -2.85 -16.21 -4.33
CA TRP A 163 -1.43 -16.44 -4.59
C TRP A 163 -1.04 -16.15 -6.04
N TYR A 164 -1.93 -16.32 -7.01
CA TYR A 164 -1.71 -15.88 -8.38
C TYR A 164 -1.68 -14.36 -8.52
N LEU A 165 -2.51 -13.63 -7.76
CA LEU A 165 -2.51 -12.16 -7.75
C LEU A 165 -1.28 -11.57 -7.06
N ALA A 166 -0.49 -12.36 -6.34
CA ALA A 166 0.77 -11.92 -5.74
C ALA A 166 1.92 -11.82 -6.77
N ASP A 167 1.79 -12.44 -7.95
CA ASP A 167 2.77 -12.37 -9.01
C ASP A 167 2.72 -11.03 -9.74
N SER A 168 3.86 -10.33 -9.85
CA SER A 168 3.92 -8.98 -10.44
C SER A 168 3.53 -8.97 -11.92
N ASN A 169 3.89 -10.01 -12.68
CA ASN A 169 3.53 -10.12 -14.09
C ASN A 169 2.01 -10.29 -14.24
N THR A 170 1.40 -11.09 -13.36
CA THR A 170 -0.06 -11.21 -13.27
C THR A 170 -0.71 -9.87 -12.91
N GLN A 171 -0.17 -9.13 -11.94
CA GLN A 171 -0.68 -7.81 -11.56
C GLN A 171 -0.65 -6.83 -12.74
N GLU A 172 0.45 -6.80 -13.50
CA GLU A 172 0.57 -5.93 -14.68
C GLU A 172 -0.45 -6.30 -15.77
N ILE A 173 -0.64 -7.59 -16.04
CA ILE A 173 -1.64 -8.08 -17.01
C ILE A 173 -3.06 -7.67 -16.57
N VAL A 174 -3.39 -7.85 -15.30
CA VAL A 174 -4.71 -7.48 -14.76
C VAL A 174 -4.89 -5.97 -14.79
N ALA A 175 -3.85 -5.18 -14.47
CA ALA A 175 -3.91 -3.72 -14.49
C ALA A 175 -4.12 -3.15 -15.90
N ALA A 176 -3.72 -3.89 -16.94
CA ALA A 176 -3.85 -3.47 -18.34
C ALA A 176 -5.21 -3.85 -18.98
N ASP A 177 -6.04 -4.67 -18.33
CA ASP A 177 -7.31 -5.17 -18.89
C ASP A 177 -8.50 -4.85 -17.94
N PRO A 178 -9.44 -3.98 -18.35
CA PRO A 178 -10.58 -3.60 -17.51
C PRO A 178 -11.44 -4.78 -17.07
N HIS A 179 -11.59 -5.81 -17.92
CA HIS A 179 -12.42 -6.98 -17.63
C HIS A 179 -11.75 -7.90 -16.61
N LEU A 180 -10.42 -8.07 -16.70
CA LEU A 180 -9.67 -8.83 -15.70
C LEU A 180 -9.68 -8.12 -14.36
N PHE A 181 -9.47 -6.79 -14.35
CA PHE A 181 -9.53 -6.01 -13.12
C PHE A 181 -10.92 -6.06 -12.47
N GLN A 182 -11.99 -5.94 -13.28
CA GLN A 182 -13.35 -6.12 -12.79
C GLN A 182 -13.54 -7.50 -12.15
N GLY A 183 -13.00 -8.56 -12.76
CA GLY A 183 -13.05 -9.92 -12.17
C GLY A 183 -12.35 -10.01 -10.81
N VAL A 184 -11.21 -9.33 -10.62
CA VAL A 184 -10.52 -9.27 -9.32
C VAL A 184 -11.35 -8.48 -8.29
N PHE A 185 -12.00 -7.39 -8.71
CA PHE A 185 -12.86 -6.63 -7.81
C PHE A 185 -14.14 -7.39 -7.43
N GLU A 186 -14.75 -8.12 -8.37
CA GLU A 186 -15.86 -9.04 -8.07
C GLU A 186 -15.44 -10.12 -7.08
N LEU A 187 -14.22 -10.65 -7.22
CA LEU A 187 -13.65 -11.59 -6.27
C LEU A 187 -13.46 -10.97 -4.87
N PHE A 188 -13.07 -9.70 -4.81
CA PHE A 188 -13.00 -8.95 -3.56
C PHE A 188 -14.37 -8.73 -2.92
N LEU A 189 -15.39 -8.33 -3.70
CA LEU A 189 -16.78 -8.24 -3.23
C LEU A 189 -17.26 -9.57 -2.67
N PHE A 190 -16.96 -10.65 -3.38
CA PHE A 190 -17.26 -12.01 -2.97
C PHE A 190 -16.57 -12.41 -1.66
N SER A 191 -15.28 -12.10 -1.50
CA SER A 191 -14.54 -12.37 -0.26
C SER A 191 -15.15 -11.67 0.96
N ASN A 192 -15.60 -10.42 0.79
CA ASN A 192 -16.31 -9.70 1.85
C ASN A 192 -17.66 -10.34 2.18
N SER A 193 -18.42 -10.79 1.17
CA SER A 193 -19.68 -11.51 1.38
C SER A 193 -19.46 -12.82 2.14
N LEU A 194 -18.41 -13.57 1.83
CA LEU A 194 -18.07 -14.80 2.54
C LEU A 194 -17.69 -14.54 4.00
N LYS A 195 -16.92 -13.47 4.29
CA LYS A 195 -16.57 -13.08 5.67
C LYS A 195 -17.84 -12.97 6.52
N ASN A 196 -18.87 -12.32 5.98
CA ASN A 196 -20.14 -12.10 6.68
C ASN A 196 -20.98 -13.38 6.85
N LYS A 197 -20.73 -14.43 6.07
CA LYS A 197 -21.41 -15.74 6.17
C LYS A 197 -20.71 -16.73 7.10
N GLY A 198 -19.38 -16.66 7.20
CA GLY A 198 -18.55 -17.69 7.84
C GLY A 198 -18.09 -17.41 9.27
N ALA A 199 -18.32 -16.21 9.81
CA ALA A 199 -17.87 -15.87 11.17
C ALA A 199 -18.81 -16.44 12.25
N THR A 200 -18.64 -17.73 12.61
CA THR A 200 -19.32 -18.33 13.76
C THR A 200 -18.50 -18.28 15.05
N ALA A 201 -17.18 -18.12 14.94
CA ALA A 201 -16.25 -17.96 16.05
C ALA A 201 -15.25 -16.82 15.80
N GLU A 202 -14.83 -16.13 16.88
CA GLU A 202 -13.94 -14.96 16.83
C GLU A 202 -12.57 -15.25 16.17
N ARG A 203 -12.05 -16.47 16.34
CA ARG A 203 -10.78 -16.89 15.72
C ARG A 203 -10.87 -16.97 14.20
N ASP A 204 -12.03 -17.34 13.68
CA ASP A 204 -12.25 -17.47 12.24
C ASP A 204 -12.44 -16.07 11.66
N GLU A 205 -13.18 -15.19 12.33
CA GLU A 205 -13.34 -13.79 11.93
C GLU A 205 -11.99 -13.08 11.72
N ILE A 206 -11.03 -13.22 12.65
CA ILE A 206 -9.69 -12.61 12.51
C ILE A 206 -8.93 -13.17 11.31
N GLN A 207 -9.06 -14.47 11.01
CA GLN A 207 -8.40 -15.07 9.86
C GLN A 207 -9.02 -14.61 8.55
N LEU A 208 -10.35 -14.53 8.49
CA LEU A 208 -11.08 -14.04 7.32
C LEU A 208 -10.77 -12.58 7.04
N GLU A 209 -10.69 -11.74 8.08
CA GLU A 209 -10.26 -10.36 7.94
C GLU A 209 -8.83 -10.22 7.41
N LYS A 210 -7.91 -11.08 7.82
CA LYS A 210 -6.54 -11.08 7.28
C LYS A 210 -6.55 -11.38 5.79
N ILE A 211 -7.36 -12.33 5.33
CA ILE A 211 -7.48 -12.66 3.92
C ILE A 211 -8.06 -11.47 3.14
N VAL A 212 -9.17 -10.88 3.62
CA VAL A 212 -9.77 -9.70 2.97
C VAL A 212 -8.81 -8.52 2.95
N TYR A 213 -8.03 -8.30 4.01
CA TYR A 213 -7.00 -7.28 4.05
C TYR A 213 -5.89 -7.54 3.01
N LYS A 214 -5.42 -8.79 2.89
CA LYS A 214 -4.46 -9.14 1.83
C LYS A 214 -5.03 -8.91 0.43
N PHE A 215 -6.32 -9.19 0.21
CA PHE A 215 -6.99 -8.86 -1.06
C PHE A 215 -6.99 -7.35 -1.33
N LEU A 216 -7.25 -6.56 -0.30
CA LEU A 216 -7.19 -5.10 -0.37
C LEU A 216 -5.77 -4.64 -0.78
N ASP A 217 -4.72 -5.25 -0.22
CA ASP A 217 -3.33 -4.95 -0.59
C ASP A 217 -3.04 -5.27 -2.06
N HIS A 218 -3.55 -6.39 -2.59
CA HIS A 218 -3.42 -6.73 -4.01
C HIS A 218 -4.23 -5.80 -4.91
N LEU A 219 -5.45 -5.44 -4.54
CA LEU A 219 -6.22 -4.43 -5.28
C LEU A 219 -5.50 -3.09 -5.33
N ALA A 220 -4.92 -2.65 -4.21
CA ALA A 220 -4.13 -1.43 -4.15
C ALA A 220 -2.86 -1.55 -5.01
N ALA A 221 -2.18 -2.71 -5.00
CA ALA A 221 -0.98 -2.94 -5.81
C ALA A 221 -1.27 -2.96 -7.31
N ILE A 222 -2.32 -3.66 -7.74
CA ILE A 222 -2.75 -3.75 -9.15
C ILE A 222 -3.20 -2.37 -9.65
N SER A 223 -4.04 -1.66 -8.89
CA SER A 223 -4.50 -0.32 -9.30
C SER A 223 -3.38 0.72 -9.32
N ALA A 224 -2.30 0.51 -8.56
CA ALA A 224 -1.13 1.39 -8.58
C ALA A 224 -0.22 1.19 -9.81
N HIS A 225 -0.44 0.18 -10.66
CA HIS A 225 0.34 0.02 -11.89
C HIS A 225 0.08 1.17 -12.87
N ASP A 226 1.09 1.55 -13.66
CA ASP A 226 0.92 2.63 -14.65
C ASP A 226 -0.04 2.24 -15.77
N SER A 227 -0.11 0.95 -16.12
CA SER A 227 -1.08 0.40 -17.08
C SER A 227 -2.54 0.56 -16.66
N PHE A 228 -2.79 0.85 -15.37
CA PHE A 228 -4.13 1.09 -14.83
C PHE A 228 -4.64 2.51 -15.10
N LEU A 229 -3.76 3.45 -15.44
CA LEU A 229 -4.13 4.85 -15.66
C LEU A 229 -5.12 4.97 -16.84
N GLY A 230 -6.27 5.59 -16.58
CA GLY A 230 -7.31 5.76 -17.60
C GLY A 230 -8.09 4.48 -17.95
N LEU A 231 -7.84 3.36 -17.26
CA LEU A 231 -8.54 2.09 -17.51
C LEU A 231 -10.06 2.20 -17.27
N ILE A 232 -10.45 3.03 -16.30
CA ILE A 232 -11.83 3.23 -15.88
C ILE A 232 -12.21 4.70 -16.09
N PRO A 233 -13.00 5.02 -17.12
CA PRO A 233 -13.55 6.36 -17.32
C PRO A 233 -14.49 6.76 -16.16
N ALA A 234 -14.51 8.04 -15.80
CA ALA A 234 -15.37 8.57 -14.74
C ALA A 234 -16.87 8.34 -15.01
N THR A 235 -17.29 8.31 -16.28
CA THR A 235 -18.68 8.09 -16.69
C THR A 235 -19.06 6.62 -16.86
N SER A 236 -18.16 5.69 -16.54
CA SER A 236 -18.42 4.26 -16.69
C SER A 236 -19.37 3.72 -15.62
N SER A 237 -20.11 2.67 -15.95
CA SER A 237 -20.93 1.95 -14.95
C SER A 237 -20.09 1.39 -13.81
N TYR A 238 -18.82 1.08 -14.07
CA TYR A 238 -17.90 0.57 -13.06
C TYR A 238 -17.53 1.65 -12.02
N MET A 239 -17.37 2.91 -12.44
CA MET A 239 -17.19 4.02 -11.49
C MET A 239 -18.37 4.11 -10.51
N SER A 240 -19.61 3.96 -11.00
CA SER A 240 -20.81 3.97 -10.14
C SER A 240 -20.81 2.83 -9.11
N VAL A 241 -20.26 1.66 -9.45
CA VAL A 241 -20.07 0.56 -8.49
C VAL A 241 -19.04 0.94 -7.42
N LEU A 242 -17.95 1.61 -7.79
CA LEU A 242 -16.94 2.08 -6.84
C LEU A 242 -17.51 3.15 -5.89
N GLU A 243 -18.27 4.12 -6.41
CA GLU A 243 -18.97 5.12 -5.59
C GLU A 243 -19.96 4.48 -4.61
N THR A 244 -20.74 3.49 -5.08
CA THR A 244 -21.64 2.73 -4.22
C THR A 244 -20.88 1.97 -3.14
N SER A 245 -19.69 1.45 -3.47
CA SER A 245 -18.82 0.76 -2.52
C SER A 245 -18.21 1.69 -1.48
N MET A 246 -17.93 2.97 -1.81
CA MET A 246 -17.53 4.00 -0.83
C MET A 246 -18.61 4.27 0.22
N ARG A 247 -19.89 4.18 -0.18
CA ARG A 247 -21.04 4.35 0.72
C ARG A 247 -21.33 3.15 1.60
N SER A 248 -20.66 2.02 1.37
CA SER A 248 -20.87 0.79 2.11
C SER A 248 -20.56 0.95 3.60
N THR A 249 -21.33 0.27 4.45
CA THR A 249 -21.02 0.15 5.88
C THR A 249 -19.85 -0.83 6.13
N GLU A 250 -19.46 -1.61 5.12
CA GLU A 250 -18.32 -2.52 5.18
C GLU A 250 -17.00 -1.75 4.96
N PRO A 251 -16.13 -1.61 5.98
CA PRO A 251 -14.96 -0.74 5.89
C PRO A 251 -13.98 -1.15 4.79
N PHE A 252 -13.83 -2.46 4.56
CA PHE A 252 -12.95 -2.98 3.50
C PHE A 252 -13.44 -2.56 2.10
N LEU A 253 -14.75 -2.58 1.85
CA LEU A 253 -15.31 -2.17 0.57
C LEU A 253 -15.06 -0.68 0.31
N ALA A 254 -15.29 0.15 1.34
CA ALA A 254 -15.04 1.58 1.24
C ALA A 254 -13.55 1.90 1.08
N MET A 255 -12.65 1.19 1.79
CA MET A 255 -11.21 1.31 1.61
C MET A 255 -10.77 0.89 0.21
N GLY A 256 -11.28 -0.24 -0.29
CA GLY A 256 -10.95 -0.75 -1.63
C GLY A 256 -11.36 0.23 -2.72
N ALA A 257 -12.58 0.77 -2.63
CA ALA A 257 -13.03 1.80 -3.55
C ALA A 257 -12.15 3.06 -3.49
N CYS A 258 -11.83 3.56 -2.28
CA CYS A 258 -10.94 4.70 -2.11
C CYS A 258 -9.56 4.47 -2.74
N PHE A 259 -8.94 3.30 -2.55
CA PHE A 259 -7.64 2.99 -3.14
C PHE A 259 -7.70 2.93 -4.66
N ILE A 260 -8.70 2.25 -5.21
CA ILE A 260 -8.87 2.10 -6.66
C ILE A 260 -9.06 3.47 -7.31
N ILE A 261 -10.02 4.27 -6.81
CA ILE A 261 -10.28 5.61 -7.35
C ILE A 261 -9.09 6.54 -7.12
N GLY A 262 -8.45 6.47 -5.95
CA GLY A 262 -7.26 7.26 -5.65
C GLY A 262 -6.12 6.99 -6.63
N ASN A 263 -5.93 5.72 -7.00
CA ASN A 263 -4.92 5.33 -7.97
C ASN A 263 -5.31 5.62 -9.44
N LEU A 264 -6.61 5.74 -9.76
CA LEU A 264 -7.08 6.32 -11.02
C LEU A 264 -6.76 7.82 -11.09
N ALA A 265 -6.91 8.52 -9.97
CA ALA A 265 -6.65 9.96 -9.81
C ALA A 265 -5.16 10.31 -9.77
N ARG A 266 -4.33 9.74 -10.65
CA ARG A 266 -2.88 10.03 -10.72
C ARG A 266 -2.48 10.88 -11.93
N ASN A 267 -3.44 11.32 -12.72
CA ASN A 267 -3.25 12.31 -13.79
C ASN A 267 -4.29 13.43 -13.66
N ASP A 268 -3.92 14.63 -14.10
CA ASP A 268 -4.73 15.83 -13.88
C ASP A 268 -6.12 15.75 -14.53
N ASP A 269 -6.20 15.22 -15.76
CA ASP A 269 -7.47 15.09 -16.49
C ASP A 269 -8.48 14.21 -15.74
N THR A 270 -8.02 13.05 -15.25
CA THR A 270 -8.84 12.15 -14.43
C THR A 270 -9.21 12.81 -13.11
N CYS A 271 -8.27 13.50 -12.43
CA CYS A 271 -8.58 14.23 -11.20
C CYS A 271 -9.67 15.28 -11.41
N VAL A 272 -9.59 16.06 -12.48
CA VAL A 272 -10.59 17.10 -12.81
C VAL A 272 -11.94 16.48 -13.15
N SER A 273 -11.97 15.40 -13.94
CA SER A 273 -13.22 14.70 -14.27
C SER A 273 -13.85 14.07 -13.03
N LEU A 274 -13.08 13.42 -12.15
CA LEU A 274 -13.60 12.88 -10.90
C LEU A 274 -14.18 13.98 -10.00
N ALA A 275 -13.52 15.13 -9.89
CA ALA A 275 -14.02 16.23 -9.06
C ALA A 275 -15.33 16.85 -9.58
N ARG A 276 -15.50 16.93 -10.90
CA ARG A 276 -16.63 17.63 -11.55
C ARG A 276 -17.80 16.72 -11.92
N ASP A 277 -17.50 15.52 -12.41
CA ASP A 277 -18.49 14.66 -13.07
C ASP A 277 -19.01 13.53 -12.18
N THR A 278 -18.45 13.39 -10.97
CA THR A 278 -18.77 12.29 -10.03
C THR A 278 -19.04 12.82 -8.62
N GLU A 279 -19.57 11.96 -7.74
CA GLU A 279 -19.83 12.30 -6.33
C GLU A 279 -18.65 11.92 -5.42
N VAL A 280 -17.55 11.42 -5.98
CA VAL A 280 -16.38 10.89 -5.27
C VAL A 280 -15.84 11.83 -4.19
N VAL A 281 -15.71 13.13 -4.48
CA VAL A 281 -15.22 14.12 -3.48
C VAL A 281 -16.18 14.20 -2.29
N THR A 282 -17.48 14.31 -2.56
CA THR A 282 -18.51 14.38 -1.52
C THR A 282 -18.55 13.10 -0.70
N GLU A 283 -18.46 11.93 -1.34
CA GLU A 283 -18.46 10.64 -0.64
C GLU A 283 -17.22 10.43 0.22
N ALA A 284 -16.04 10.82 -0.28
CA ALA A 284 -14.81 10.75 0.51
C ALA A 284 -14.88 11.70 1.71
N MET A 285 -15.44 12.91 1.54
CA MET A 285 -15.66 13.83 2.66
C MET A 285 -16.66 13.28 3.68
N ALA A 286 -17.75 12.65 3.22
CA ALA A 286 -18.73 12.01 4.09
C ALA A 286 -18.11 10.85 4.90
N ILE A 287 -17.13 10.14 4.34
CA ILE A 287 -16.34 9.15 5.09
C ILE A 287 -15.58 9.83 6.23
N LEU A 288 -14.90 10.95 5.98
CA LEU A 288 -14.13 11.69 6.99
C LEU A 288 -15.00 12.38 8.05
N ASP A 289 -16.26 12.65 7.73
CA ASP A 289 -17.21 13.33 8.62
C ASP A 289 -17.87 12.40 9.67
N LYS A 290 -17.97 11.09 9.39
CA LYS A 290 -18.70 10.11 10.19
C LYS A 290 -18.05 9.79 11.55
N GLU A 291 -18.28 10.63 12.54
CA GLU A 291 -17.76 10.48 13.91
C GLU A 291 -18.36 9.31 14.73
N THR A 292 -19.42 8.64 14.25
CA THR A 292 -20.20 7.71 15.10
C THR A 292 -20.64 6.40 14.44
N GLN A 293 -20.25 6.14 13.19
CA GLN A 293 -20.74 4.95 12.45
C GLN A 293 -19.62 4.01 12.00
N ILE A 294 -18.36 4.40 12.13
CA ILE A 294 -17.23 3.59 11.70
C ILE A 294 -16.70 2.82 12.91
N ASN A 295 -16.50 1.51 12.73
CA ASN A 295 -15.86 0.69 13.76
C ASN A 295 -14.44 1.26 14.02
N PRO A 296 -14.09 1.65 15.26
CA PRO A 296 -12.81 2.29 15.58
C PRO A 296 -11.58 1.50 15.13
N ARG A 297 -11.71 0.18 14.97
CA ARG A 297 -10.64 -0.69 14.48
C ARG A 297 -10.22 -0.39 13.03
N PHE A 298 -11.15 0.08 12.20
CA PHE A 298 -10.92 0.35 10.77
C PHE A 298 -10.87 1.84 10.44
N GLU A 299 -11.25 2.70 11.38
CA GLU A 299 -11.32 4.15 11.23
C GLU A 299 -10.02 4.73 10.64
N ALA A 300 -8.87 4.45 11.26
CA ALA A 300 -7.60 5.01 10.80
C ALA A 300 -7.26 4.60 9.35
N GLY A 301 -7.53 3.34 8.97
CA GLY A 301 -7.30 2.84 7.62
C GLY A 301 -8.22 3.49 6.60
N LEU A 302 -9.51 3.61 6.94
CA LEU A 302 -10.52 4.20 6.07
C LEU A 302 -10.30 5.71 5.89
N PHE A 303 -9.99 6.44 6.96
CA PHE A 303 -9.64 7.86 6.88
C PHE A 303 -8.36 8.06 6.07
N THR A 304 -7.35 7.20 6.24
CA THR A 304 -6.14 7.26 5.42
C THR A 304 -6.45 7.06 3.94
N ALA A 305 -7.28 6.08 3.59
CA ALA A 305 -7.67 5.80 2.21
C ALA A 305 -8.45 6.96 1.57
N ALA A 306 -9.49 7.46 2.26
CA ALA A 306 -10.30 8.59 1.80
C ALA A 306 -9.46 9.87 1.67
N THR A 307 -8.58 10.13 2.63
CA THR A 307 -7.67 11.29 2.59
C THR A 307 -6.66 11.18 1.44
N GLY A 308 -6.14 9.97 1.18
CA GLY A 308 -5.24 9.72 0.04
C GLY A 308 -5.91 9.98 -1.30
N LEU A 309 -7.15 9.52 -1.47
CA LEU A 309 -8.00 9.81 -2.62
C LEU A 309 -8.21 11.33 -2.81
N LEU A 310 -8.67 12.01 -1.76
CA LEU A 310 -8.92 13.46 -1.81
C LEU A 310 -7.65 14.25 -2.09
N ARG A 311 -6.51 13.80 -1.54
CA ARG A 311 -5.22 14.43 -1.77
C ARG A 311 -4.83 14.37 -3.24
N ASN A 312 -5.02 13.23 -3.89
CA ASN A 312 -4.75 13.07 -5.31
C ASN A 312 -5.65 13.96 -6.18
N ILE A 313 -6.95 14.02 -5.85
CA ILE A 313 -7.91 14.91 -6.53
C ILE A 313 -7.57 16.39 -6.31
N ALA A 314 -6.98 16.75 -5.18
CA ALA A 314 -6.60 18.12 -4.85
C ALA A 314 -5.32 18.62 -5.55
N ILE A 315 -4.65 17.78 -6.35
CA ILE A 315 -3.40 18.17 -7.04
C ILE A 315 -3.66 19.28 -8.09
N PRO A 316 -4.59 19.11 -9.06
CA PRO A 316 -4.88 20.16 -10.04
C PRO A 316 -5.41 21.43 -9.39
N MET A 317 -4.97 22.58 -9.90
CA MET A 317 -5.35 23.88 -9.34
C MET A 317 -6.86 24.12 -9.39
N GLU A 318 -7.50 23.68 -10.48
CA GLU A 318 -8.93 23.82 -10.73
C GLU A 318 -9.79 23.11 -9.68
N ASN A 319 -9.27 22.04 -9.08
CA ASN A 319 -9.99 21.26 -8.08
C ASN A 319 -9.87 21.87 -6.68
N LYS A 320 -8.78 22.59 -6.39
CA LYS A 320 -8.56 23.17 -5.05
C LYS A 320 -9.67 24.13 -4.67
N GLN A 321 -10.03 25.05 -5.56
CA GLN A 321 -11.13 25.98 -5.32
C GLN A 321 -12.45 25.24 -5.09
N LEU A 322 -12.77 24.27 -5.96
CA LEU A 322 -13.98 23.45 -5.83
C LEU A 322 -14.04 22.73 -4.48
N MET A 323 -12.92 22.17 -4.02
CA MET A 323 -12.86 21.45 -2.74
C MET A 323 -12.96 22.40 -1.55
N LEU A 324 -12.34 23.58 -1.62
CA LEU A 324 -12.46 24.63 -0.60
C LEU A 324 -13.90 25.13 -0.47
N GLU A 325 -14.61 25.31 -1.59
CA GLU A 325 -16.04 25.67 -1.61
C GLU A 325 -16.96 24.58 -1.01
N ARG A 326 -16.46 23.34 -0.88
CA ARG A 326 -17.16 22.22 -0.22
C ARG A 326 -16.77 22.05 1.25
N ASP A 327 -16.06 23.00 1.85
CA ASP A 327 -15.62 22.97 3.25
C ASP A 327 -14.66 21.82 3.60
N ILE A 328 -13.82 21.38 2.64
CA ILE A 328 -12.78 20.36 2.89
C ILE A 328 -11.81 20.78 4.02
N SER A 329 -11.67 22.09 4.20
CA SER A 329 -10.93 22.73 5.27
C SER A 329 -11.34 22.24 6.66
N ILE A 330 -12.65 22.12 6.91
CA ILE A 330 -13.20 21.66 8.19
C ILE A 330 -12.81 20.19 8.43
N CYS A 331 -12.91 19.35 7.39
CA CYS A 331 -12.46 17.96 7.45
C CYS A 331 -10.96 17.87 7.79
N CYS A 332 -10.10 18.67 7.14
CA CYS A 332 -8.67 18.69 7.43
C CYS A 332 -8.38 19.04 8.89
N VAL A 333 -9.01 20.09 9.42
CA VAL A 333 -8.82 20.51 10.81
C VAL A 333 -9.23 19.42 11.79
N ARG A 334 -10.36 18.75 11.53
CA ARG A 334 -10.81 17.61 12.36
C ARG A 334 -9.82 16.46 12.34
N LEU A 335 -9.32 16.06 11.17
CA LEU A 335 -8.32 14.99 11.05
C LEU A 335 -7.01 15.34 11.77
N ILE A 336 -6.57 16.59 11.69
CA ILE A 336 -5.37 17.08 12.39
C ILE A 336 -5.54 17.02 13.91
N ASN A 337 -6.75 17.25 14.41
CA ASN A 337 -7.09 17.18 15.84
C ASN A 337 -7.41 15.76 16.33
N HIS A 338 -7.49 14.77 15.42
CA HIS A 338 -7.74 13.37 15.77
C HIS A 338 -6.65 12.81 16.69
N TYR A 339 -6.96 11.93 17.65
CA TYR A 339 -5.96 11.49 18.64
C TYR A 339 -4.82 10.62 18.03
N ASP A 340 -5.10 9.86 16.98
CA ASP A 340 -4.13 8.96 16.30
C ASP A 340 -3.34 9.69 15.20
N PHE A 341 -2.00 9.67 15.28
CA PHE A 341 -1.10 10.23 14.28
C PHE A 341 -1.20 9.58 12.89
N LYS A 342 -1.69 8.33 12.82
CA LYS A 342 -2.03 7.67 11.55
C LYS A 342 -3.15 8.38 10.79
N VAL A 343 -3.98 9.16 11.49
CA VAL A 343 -5.03 10.01 10.91
C VAL A 343 -4.55 11.46 10.76
N LYS A 344 -3.84 11.99 11.79
CA LYS A 344 -3.33 13.37 11.76
C LYS A 344 -2.44 13.64 10.56
N LEU A 345 -1.50 12.74 10.27
CA LEU A 345 -0.54 12.93 9.19
C LEU A 345 -1.22 13.00 7.82
N PRO A 346 -2.07 12.03 7.41
CA PRO A 346 -2.87 12.17 6.20
C PRO A 346 -3.66 13.48 6.13
N GLY A 347 -4.35 13.88 7.19
CA GLY A 347 -5.11 15.12 7.24
C GLY A 347 -4.25 16.36 6.95
N LEU A 348 -3.06 16.42 7.56
CA LEU A 348 -2.08 17.47 7.31
C LEU A 348 -1.49 17.43 5.88
N MET A 349 -1.31 16.25 5.31
CA MET A 349 -0.85 16.10 3.92
C MET A 349 -1.89 16.61 2.92
N LEU A 350 -3.19 16.32 3.15
CA LEU A 350 -4.28 16.85 2.35
C LEU A 350 -4.35 18.38 2.45
N LEU A 351 -4.33 18.92 3.68
CA LEU A 351 -4.28 20.37 3.92
C LEU A 351 -3.11 21.00 3.15
N SER A 352 -1.91 20.46 3.29
CA SER A 352 -0.72 20.97 2.60
C SER A 352 -0.82 20.93 1.07
N THR A 353 -1.60 20.01 0.52
CA THR A 353 -1.82 19.88 -0.93
C THR A 353 -2.81 20.93 -1.43
N LEU A 354 -3.89 21.15 -0.67
CA LEU A 354 -4.89 22.19 -0.94
C LEU A 354 -4.32 23.60 -0.91
N LEU A 355 -3.39 23.87 0.01
CA LEU A 355 -2.79 25.19 0.17
C LEU A 355 -1.86 25.58 -0.99
N GLY A 356 -1.35 24.60 -1.75
CA GLY A 356 -0.45 24.84 -2.88
C GLY A 356 0.79 25.66 -2.51
N PRO A 357 1.49 26.23 -3.51
CA PRO A 357 2.52 27.24 -3.32
C PRO A 357 1.95 28.68 -3.22
N ASP A 358 0.64 28.85 -3.42
CA ASP A 358 0.03 30.18 -3.60
C ASP A 358 -0.25 30.89 -2.27
N ILE A 359 -0.10 32.22 -2.30
CA ILE A 359 -0.13 33.10 -1.13
C ILE A 359 -1.52 33.13 -0.45
N GLU A 360 -2.60 33.15 -1.24
CA GLU A 360 -3.97 33.28 -0.72
C GLU A 360 -4.38 32.05 0.11
N GLY A 361 -4.17 30.85 -0.40
CA GLY A 361 -4.48 29.61 0.31
C GLY A 361 -3.72 29.50 1.62
N THR A 362 -2.41 29.78 1.61
CA THR A 362 -1.55 29.64 2.80
C THR A 362 -1.87 30.68 3.88
N SER A 363 -2.34 31.88 3.51
CA SER A 363 -2.74 32.92 4.47
C SER A 363 -3.93 32.53 5.35
N TRP A 364 -4.82 31.67 4.84
CA TRP A 364 -5.97 31.16 5.59
C TRP A 364 -5.56 30.29 6.79
N VAL A 365 -4.43 29.58 6.73
CA VAL A 365 -3.94 28.76 7.87
C VAL A 365 -3.55 29.63 9.07
N ALA A 366 -3.08 30.84 8.81
CA ALA A 366 -2.69 31.83 9.81
C ALA A 366 -3.84 32.77 10.21
N ALA A 367 -5.00 32.67 9.55
CA ALA A 367 -6.19 33.44 9.88
C ALA A 367 -6.98 32.76 11.02
N ASP A 368 -7.69 33.56 11.80
CA ASP A 368 -8.58 33.05 12.86
C ASP A 368 -9.66 32.17 12.23
N SER A 369 -9.79 30.94 12.72
CA SER A 369 -10.92 30.07 12.35
C SER A 369 -12.17 30.57 13.05
N SER A 370 -13.28 30.71 12.33
CA SER A 370 -14.56 31.07 12.96
C SER A 370 -15.13 29.95 13.84
N GLU A 371 -14.68 28.71 13.62
CA GLU A 371 -15.18 27.51 14.30
C GLU A 371 -14.31 27.13 15.52
N TYR A 372 -13.04 27.53 15.53
CA TYR A 372 -12.09 27.26 16.62
C TYR A 372 -11.56 28.56 17.22
N SER A 373 -11.42 28.62 18.54
CA SER A 373 -10.86 29.79 19.24
C SER A 373 -9.35 30.02 18.99
N ASP A 374 -8.78 29.35 17.99
CA ASP A 374 -7.35 29.35 17.68
C ASP A 374 -7.12 29.20 16.16
N THR A 375 -5.96 29.64 15.68
CA THR A 375 -5.58 29.47 14.27
C THR A 375 -5.21 28.01 13.99
N ILE A 376 -5.35 27.57 12.73
CA ILE A 376 -4.92 26.21 12.32
C ILE A 376 -3.43 26.02 12.58
N LEU A 377 -2.64 27.07 12.33
CA LEU A 377 -1.21 27.08 12.63
C LEU A 377 -0.91 26.80 14.11
N ASN A 378 -1.60 27.48 15.04
CA ASN A 378 -1.39 27.26 16.47
C ASN A 378 -1.83 25.85 16.91
N MET A 379 -2.92 25.32 16.35
CA MET A 379 -3.31 23.93 16.59
C MET A 379 -2.22 22.95 16.15
N LEU A 380 -1.63 23.16 14.97
CA LEU A 380 -0.54 22.35 14.45
C LEU A 380 0.73 22.47 15.28
N ILE A 381 1.11 23.68 15.69
CA ILE A 381 2.27 23.93 16.56
C ILE A 381 2.07 23.16 17.87
N ARG A 382 0.93 23.32 18.55
CA ARG A 382 0.65 22.59 19.80
C ARG A 382 0.67 21.08 19.63
N ALA A 383 0.12 20.56 18.55
CA ALA A 383 0.14 19.13 18.25
C ALA A 383 1.56 18.60 17.98
N ALA A 384 2.48 19.45 17.55
CA ALA A 384 3.88 19.12 17.30
C ALA A 384 4.79 19.31 18.52
N ILE A 385 4.38 20.10 19.52
CA ILE A 385 5.12 20.26 20.79
C ILE A 385 5.27 18.89 21.46
N GLY A 386 6.49 18.57 21.88
CA GLY A 386 6.81 17.31 22.56
C GLY A 386 7.15 16.14 21.63
N LEU A 387 7.05 16.30 20.31
CA LEU A 387 7.45 15.26 19.34
C LEU A 387 8.96 15.19 19.07
N GLY A 388 9.77 15.99 19.76
CA GLY A 388 11.24 16.00 19.60
C GLY A 388 11.93 14.66 19.90
N ASN A 389 11.29 13.78 20.66
CA ASN A 389 11.78 12.42 20.95
C ASN A 389 10.95 11.31 20.29
N ALA A 390 10.02 11.67 19.39
CA ALA A 390 9.18 10.69 18.71
C ALA A 390 10.04 9.76 17.84
N GLN A 391 9.77 8.46 17.90
CA GLN A 391 10.46 7.45 17.06
C GLN A 391 9.54 6.83 16.01
N GLY A 392 8.23 7.04 16.15
CA GLY A 392 7.24 6.51 15.22
C GLY A 392 7.25 7.26 13.89
N PRO A 393 7.10 6.56 12.75
CA PRO A 393 7.20 7.16 11.42
C PRO A 393 6.10 8.21 11.17
N HIS A 394 4.91 8.04 11.76
CA HIS A 394 3.79 8.96 11.58
C HIS A 394 3.97 10.25 12.38
N GLU A 395 4.48 10.16 13.60
CA GLU A 395 4.78 11.29 14.47
C GLU A 395 5.91 12.14 13.90
N VAL A 396 6.99 11.48 13.46
CA VAL A 396 8.11 12.15 12.79
C VAL A 396 7.65 12.78 11.47
N GLY A 397 6.86 12.04 10.67
CA GLY A 397 6.28 12.57 9.44
C GLY A 397 5.36 13.77 9.67
N PHE A 398 4.54 13.74 10.72
CA PHE A 398 3.68 14.85 11.11
C PHE A 398 4.50 16.08 11.48
N LEU A 399 5.51 15.91 12.36
CA LEU A 399 6.41 16.97 12.78
C LEU A 399 7.13 17.61 11.59
N LEU A 400 7.67 16.80 10.67
CA LEU A 400 8.31 17.29 9.44
C LEU A 400 7.35 18.10 8.58
N LYS A 401 6.12 17.64 8.42
CA LYS A 401 5.13 18.32 7.57
C LYS A 401 4.63 19.62 8.21
N VAL A 402 4.50 19.68 9.53
CA VAL A 402 4.22 20.93 10.27
C VAL A 402 5.33 21.95 10.01
N VAL A 403 6.60 21.55 10.15
CA VAL A 403 7.74 22.46 9.91
C VAL A 403 7.84 22.87 8.44
N THR A 404 7.48 21.99 7.50
CA THR A 404 7.40 22.33 6.08
C THR A 404 6.35 23.42 5.83
N LEU A 405 5.16 23.28 6.42
CA LEU A 405 4.10 24.28 6.31
C LEU A 405 4.49 25.62 6.95
N ILE A 406 5.13 25.57 8.12
CA ILE A 406 5.71 26.75 8.77
C ILE A 406 6.74 27.42 7.84
N GLY A 407 7.62 26.66 7.20
CA GLY A 407 8.59 27.17 6.23
C GLY A 407 7.93 27.92 5.08
N ARG A 408 6.85 27.35 4.51
CA ARG A 408 6.07 28.00 3.44
C ARG A 408 5.45 29.32 3.91
N LEU A 409 4.83 29.33 5.10
CA LEU A 409 4.29 30.55 5.71
C LEU A 409 5.38 31.61 5.93
N VAL A 410 6.51 31.21 6.49
CA VAL A 410 7.67 32.09 6.71
C VAL A 410 8.14 32.73 5.40
N ARG A 411 8.24 31.97 4.30
CA ARG A 411 8.60 32.54 2.98
C ARG A 411 7.62 33.62 2.54
N ILE A 412 6.32 33.41 2.72
CA ILE A 412 5.28 34.39 2.38
C ILE A 412 5.46 35.66 3.22
N TYR A 413 5.59 35.53 4.54
CA TYR A 413 5.78 36.68 5.42
C TYR A 413 7.15 37.36 5.23
N ASN A 414 8.15 36.66 4.70
CA ASN A 414 9.46 37.24 4.38
C ASN A 414 9.48 38.00 3.03
N THR A 415 8.41 37.95 2.23
CA THR A 415 8.36 38.71 0.98
C THR A 415 8.39 40.22 1.23
N PRO A 416 9.09 41.02 0.39
CA PRO A 416 9.21 42.48 0.58
C PRO A 416 7.88 43.23 0.60
N THR A 417 6.82 42.62 0.05
CA THR A 417 5.47 43.15 -0.01
C THR A 417 4.72 43.09 1.32
N VAL A 418 5.15 42.24 2.25
CA VAL A 418 4.55 42.13 3.59
C VAL A 418 5.21 43.13 4.54
N SER A 419 4.39 43.96 5.19
CA SER A 419 4.88 45.00 6.11
C SER A 419 5.57 44.41 7.34
N THR A 420 6.54 45.15 7.89
CA THR A 420 7.23 44.77 9.14
C THR A 420 6.25 44.54 10.30
N GLU A 421 5.18 45.34 10.36
CA GLU A 421 4.14 45.21 11.38
C GLU A 421 3.37 43.88 11.25
N ALA A 422 3.04 43.46 10.02
CA ALA A 422 2.38 42.18 9.79
C ALA A 422 3.28 40.98 10.15
N ARG A 423 4.59 41.09 9.89
CA ARG A 423 5.58 40.08 10.32
C ARG A 423 5.66 39.97 11.84
N LYS A 424 5.73 41.11 12.54
CA LYS A 424 5.77 41.16 14.01
C LYS A 424 4.50 40.57 14.61
N LYS A 425 3.32 40.97 14.11
CA LYS A 425 2.04 40.42 14.54
C LYS A 425 1.95 38.90 14.31
N PHE A 426 2.45 38.40 13.18
CA PHE A 426 2.51 36.95 12.93
C PHE A 426 3.37 36.22 13.97
N LEU A 427 4.55 36.74 14.30
CA LEU A 427 5.42 36.16 15.33
C LEU A 427 4.80 36.22 16.74
N GLU A 428 4.16 37.33 17.09
CA GLU A 428 3.48 37.51 18.39
C GLU A 428 2.31 36.53 18.55
N LEU A 429 1.55 36.27 17.48
CA LEU A 429 0.44 35.31 17.50
C LEU A 429 0.88 33.85 17.54
N ASN A 430 2.14 33.57 17.19
CA ASN A 430 2.70 32.22 17.04
C ASN A 430 4.02 32.07 17.82
N SER A 431 4.03 32.47 19.10
CA SER A 431 5.24 32.47 19.95
C SER A 431 5.92 31.10 20.05
N ASP A 432 5.15 30.01 19.92
CA ASP A 432 5.62 28.64 20.08
C ASP A 432 6.16 28.01 18.79
N LEU A 433 6.22 28.77 17.68
CA LEU A 433 6.64 28.29 16.36
C LEU A 433 8.07 27.72 16.34
N ARG A 434 8.88 28.02 17.35
CA ARG A 434 10.25 27.48 17.55
C ARG A 434 10.26 26.02 17.97
N GLU A 435 9.26 25.58 18.72
CA GLU A 435 9.26 24.27 19.35
C GLU A 435 9.30 23.11 18.33
N PRO A 436 8.46 23.12 17.28
CA PRO A 436 8.52 22.08 16.26
C PRO A 436 9.82 22.13 15.45
N VAL A 437 10.35 23.34 15.21
CA VAL A 437 11.59 23.56 14.45
C VAL A 437 12.79 22.97 15.17
N ILE A 438 12.96 23.29 16.45
CA ILE A 438 14.01 22.71 17.31
C ILE A 438 13.85 21.20 17.40
N SER A 439 12.61 20.72 17.53
CA SER A 439 12.31 19.28 17.57
C SER A 439 12.80 18.56 16.31
N VAL A 440 12.57 19.10 15.11
CA VAL A 440 13.09 18.51 13.85
C VAL A 440 14.62 18.51 13.81
N ILE A 441 15.25 19.59 14.26
CA ILE A 441 16.73 19.67 14.28
C ILE A 441 17.30 18.62 15.23
N ASN A 442 16.74 18.49 16.44
CA ASN A 442 17.20 17.53 17.44
C ASN A 442 16.92 16.07 17.08
N GLN A 443 15.99 15.79 16.16
CA GLN A 443 15.73 14.44 15.64
C GLN A 443 16.89 13.87 14.80
N ARG A 444 17.95 14.66 14.53
CA ARG A 444 19.15 14.24 13.78
C ARG A 444 18.82 13.63 12.41
N LEU A 445 17.74 14.13 11.79
CA LEU A 445 17.27 13.67 10.48
C LEU A 445 18.22 14.11 9.37
N GLY A 446 18.21 13.40 8.24
CA GLY A 446 19.04 13.74 7.09
C GLY A 446 18.78 15.17 6.60
N ARG A 447 19.79 15.80 5.99
CA ARG A 447 19.72 17.21 5.53
C ARG A 447 18.47 17.56 4.71
N PRO A 448 18.02 16.75 3.73
CA PRO A 448 16.81 17.09 2.95
C PRO A 448 15.58 17.23 3.85
N GLN A 449 15.47 16.38 4.87
CA GLN A 449 14.33 16.30 5.78
C GLN A 449 14.31 17.48 6.77
N SER A 450 15.49 17.98 7.20
CA SER A 450 15.59 19.11 8.14
C SER A 450 15.75 20.48 7.47
N ALA A 451 15.79 20.57 6.14
CA ALA A 451 16.07 21.82 5.41
C ALA A 451 15.11 22.97 5.78
N HIS A 452 13.80 22.69 5.79
CA HIS A 452 12.78 23.67 6.17
C HIS A 452 12.95 24.14 7.64
N ALA A 453 13.39 23.25 8.54
CA ALA A 453 13.64 23.62 9.93
C ALA A 453 14.80 24.63 10.03
N TRP A 454 15.88 24.40 9.29
CA TRP A 454 17.02 25.31 9.24
C TRP A 454 16.65 26.65 8.61
N GLU A 455 15.83 26.65 7.57
CA GLU A 455 15.32 27.87 6.94
C GLU A 455 14.49 28.71 7.91
N VAL A 456 13.52 28.08 8.57
CA VAL A 456 12.67 28.76 9.57
C VAL A 456 13.52 29.29 10.72
N LEU A 457 14.48 28.50 11.23
CA LEU A 457 15.39 28.95 12.28
C LEU A 457 16.22 30.17 11.84
N GLY A 458 16.73 30.16 10.60
CA GLY A 458 17.46 31.28 10.03
C GLY A 458 16.62 32.54 9.91
N TRP A 459 15.37 32.41 9.49
CA TRP A 459 14.44 33.53 9.41
C TRP A 459 14.11 34.10 10.79
N LEU A 460 13.74 33.25 11.75
CA LEU A 460 13.47 33.65 13.14
C LEU A 460 14.66 34.40 13.74
N SER A 461 15.88 33.92 13.48
CA SER A 461 17.14 34.53 13.93
C SER A 461 17.40 35.91 13.32
N ALA A 462 16.87 36.18 12.12
CA ALA A 462 17.06 37.42 11.37
C ALA A 462 15.97 38.47 11.67
N THR A 463 14.73 38.03 11.92
CA THR A 463 13.63 38.92 12.30
C THR A 463 13.68 39.35 13.76
N GLU A 464 14.27 38.54 14.64
CA GLU A 464 14.41 38.83 16.06
C GLU A 464 15.72 39.55 16.43
N GLU A 465 16.26 40.36 15.51
CA GLU A 465 17.42 41.23 15.76
C GLU A 465 17.25 42.24 16.91
N GLU A 466 16.12 42.20 17.62
CA GLU A 466 15.82 43.00 18.81
C GLU A 466 15.83 42.23 20.16
N LEU A 467 16.06 40.91 20.23
CA LEU A 467 15.93 40.16 21.51
C LEU A 467 17.09 39.23 21.87
N SER A 468 17.96 39.71 22.77
CA SER A 468 18.95 38.88 23.50
C SER A 468 18.30 37.80 24.38
N ALA A 469 17.04 37.98 24.79
CA ALA A 469 16.33 37.04 25.68
C ALA A 469 15.83 35.76 24.99
N SER A 470 15.56 35.79 23.68
CA SER A 470 15.18 34.60 22.89
C SER A 470 16.30 33.58 22.76
N TRP A 471 17.53 34.07 22.62
CA TRP A 471 18.69 33.25 22.30
C TRP A 471 19.12 32.37 23.48
N ASP A 472 18.95 32.84 24.71
CA ASP A 472 19.23 32.04 25.91
C ASP A 472 18.27 30.84 26.03
N GLN A 473 17.02 30.99 25.58
CA GLN A 473 16.05 29.89 25.54
C GLN A 473 16.29 28.91 24.37
N LEU A 474 16.72 29.42 23.21
CA LEU A 474 17.08 28.59 22.05
C LEU A 474 18.34 27.77 22.32
N SER A 475 19.38 28.40 22.86
CA SER A 475 20.67 27.75 23.16
C SER A 475 20.58 26.66 24.23
N THR A 476 19.65 26.76 25.18
CA THR A 476 19.46 25.73 26.21
C THR A 476 18.76 24.47 25.69
N ARG A 477 18.11 24.53 24.52
CA ARG A 477 17.24 23.45 24.01
C ARG A 477 17.68 22.86 22.67
N LEU A 478 18.48 23.59 21.91
CA LEU A 478 19.11 23.11 20.68
C LEU A 478 20.26 22.17 21.05
N ASP A 479 20.30 20.97 20.47
CA ASP A 479 21.43 20.07 20.64
C ASP A 479 22.61 20.59 19.81
N PHE A 480 23.53 21.31 20.47
CA PHE A 480 24.70 21.89 19.83
C PHE A 480 25.63 20.85 19.20
N GLU A 481 25.62 19.59 19.65
CA GLU A 481 26.38 18.52 19.01
C GLU A 481 25.85 18.28 17.58
N VAL A 482 24.53 18.33 17.39
CA VAL A 482 23.88 18.17 16.08
C VAL A 482 24.20 19.34 15.17
N VAL A 483 24.21 20.56 15.71
CA VAL A 483 24.65 21.75 14.99
C VAL A 483 26.09 21.55 14.54
N GLU A 484 27.01 21.24 15.45
CA GLU A 484 28.43 21.02 15.14
C GLU A 484 28.67 19.89 14.13
N GLN A 485 27.94 18.78 14.24
CA GLN A 485 28.06 17.66 13.32
C GLN A 485 27.59 18.07 11.92
N THR A 486 26.43 18.73 11.83
CA THR A 486 25.92 19.29 10.57
C THR A 486 26.93 20.26 9.97
N LEU A 487 27.57 21.10 10.79
CA LEU A 487 28.63 22.02 10.35
C LEU A 487 29.87 21.26 9.81
N LYS A 488 30.30 20.18 10.45
CA LYS A 488 31.44 19.36 10.01
C LYS A 488 31.17 18.67 8.66
N GLU A 489 29.95 18.14 8.49
CA GLU A 489 29.53 17.47 7.25
C GLU A 489 29.46 18.44 6.05
N GLN A 490 29.09 19.70 6.28
CA GLN A 490 29.08 20.74 5.24
C GLN A 490 30.50 21.15 4.80
N ARG A 491 31.44 21.32 5.75
CA ARG A 491 32.83 21.71 5.43
C ARG A 491 33.54 20.70 4.52
N THR A 492 33.19 19.42 4.61
CA THR A 492 33.83 18.34 3.85
C THR A 492 33.34 18.20 2.41
N ARG A 493 32.17 18.76 2.05
CA ARG A 493 31.55 18.57 0.72
C ARG A 493 31.68 19.73 -0.26
N GLY A 494 32.34 20.82 0.13
CA GLY A 494 32.52 22.00 -0.73
C GLY A 494 31.19 22.74 -0.91
N THR A 495 31.01 23.83 -0.17
CA THR A 495 29.71 24.51 -0.06
C THR A 495 29.66 25.82 -0.83
N SER A 496 28.45 26.20 -1.25
CA SER A 496 28.14 27.51 -1.82
C SER A 496 28.47 28.65 -0.84
N GLU A 497 28.84 29.82 -1.35
CA GLU A 497 29.25 30.97 -0.53
C GLU A 497 28.20 31.42 0.52
N PRO A 498 26.87 31.39 0.24
CA PRO A 498 25.84 31.68 1.25
C PRO A 498 25.79 30.66 2.38
N THR A 499 26.06 29.38 2.08
CA THR A 499 26.20 28.34 3.11
C THR A 499 27.38 28.68 4.02
N LYS A 500 28.54 29.07 3.49
CA LYS A 500 29.69 29.45 4.32
C LYS A 500 29.40 30.62 5.26
N GLN A 501 28.56 31.57 4.84
CA GLN A 501 28.19 32.72 5.67
C GLN A 501 27.16 32.37 6.75
N MET A 502 26.11 31.57 6.46
CA MET A 502 25.21 31.03 7.50
C MET A 502 25.96 30.13 8.50
N MET A 503 26.92 29.36 8.00
CA MET A 503 27.85 28.55 8.79
C MET A 503 28.77 29.41 9.66
N SER A 504 29.27 30.53 9.14
CA SER A 504 30.03 31.52 9.92
C SER A 504 29.18 32.16 11.01
N MET A 505 27.88 32.37 10.77
CA MET A 505 26.97 32.90 11.78
C MET A 505 26.71 31.89 12.89
N LEU A 506 26.35 30.65 12.55
CA LEU A 506 26.17 29.57 13.53
C LEU A 506 27.45 29.31 14.33
N GLU A 507 28.63 29.35 13.70
CA GLU A 507 29.92 29.23 14.39
C GLU A 507 30.20 30.40 15.34
N LYS A 508 29.95 31.64 14.91
CA LYS A 508 30.08 32.82 15.78
C LYS A 508 29.09 32.77 16.95
N VAL A 509 27.89 32.24 16.74
CA VAL A 509 26.87 32.02 17.77
C VAL A 509 27.29 30.92 18.76
N VAL A 510 27.74 29.75 18.28
CA VAL A 510 28.28 28.65 19.11
C VAL A 510 29.49 29.12 19.96
N HIS A 511 30.27 30.07 19.45
CA HIS A 511 31.46 30.60 20.13
C HIS A 511 31.24 31.97 20.81
N GLY A 512 29.98 32.39 21.02
CA GLY A 512 29.63 33.57 21.84
C GLY A 512 30.04 34.94 21.26
N LYS A 513 30.22 35.08 19.94
CA LYS A 513 30.62 36.33 19.27
C LYS A 513 29.44 37.02 18.60
N SER A 514 29.18 38.29 18.96
CA SER A 514 28.12 39.11 18.35
C SER A 514 28.42 39.42 16.88
N ILE A 515 27.42 39.34 16.01
CA ILE A 515 27.51 39.63 14.58
C ILE A 515 26.67 40.90 14.26
N PRO A 516 27.14 41.86 13.46
CA PRO A 516 26.34 43.02 13.05
C PRO A 516 25.10 42.61 12.25
N SER A 517 23.98 43.31 12.44
CA SER A 517 22.65 42.95 11.93
C SER A 517 22.50 42.98 10.40
N SER A 518 23.08 43.98 9.74
CA SER A 518 22.93 44.18 8.29
C SER A 518 23.49 43.05 7.41
N ASP A 519 24.48 42.30 7.91
CA ASP A 519 25.11 41.19 7.18
C ASP A 519 24.35 39.86 7.33
N ARG A 520 23.49 39.75 8.36
CA ARG A 520 22.71 38.54 8.69
C ARG A 520 21.58 38.30 7.69
N LEU A 521 20.83 39.35 7.38
CA LEU A 521 19.64 39.29 6.52
C LEU A 521 19.99 38.96 5.06
N THR A 522 21.01 39.63 4.52
CA THR A 522 21.42 39.53 3.11
C THR A 522 21.92 38.12 2.75
N THR A 523 22.62 37.49 3.70
CA THR A 523 23.19 36.15 3.56
C THR A 523 22.13 35.05 3.53
N VAL A 524 21.20 35.07 4.50
CA VAL A 524 20.12 34.07 4.61
C VAL A 524 19.16 34.21 3.43
N GLN A 525 18.86 35.45 3.01
CA GLN A 525 18.06 35.73 1.80
C GLN A 525 18.72 35.18 0.51
N GLN A 526 20.04 35.27 0.36
CA GLN A 526 20.75 34.71 -0.80
C GLN A 526 20.74 33.18 -0.81
N TYR A 527 20.75 32.51 0.35
CA TYR A 527 20.65 31.05 0.45
C TYR A 527 19.24 30.53 0.08
N VAL A 528 18.19 31.22 0.52
CA VAL A 528 16.79 30.86 0.23
C VAL A 528 16.43 31.06 -1.25
N LEU A 529 17.02 32.08 -1.90
CA LEU A 529 16.74 32.39 -3.32
C LEU A 529 17.52 31.56 -4.34
N GLN A 530 18.59 30.86 -3.94
CA GLN A 530 19.43 30.04 -4.85
C GLN A 530 19.07 28.54 -4.87
N TYR A 531 18.22 28.07 -3.96
CA TYR A 531 17.82 26.66 -3.90
C TYR A 531 16.48 26.44 -4.61
N ASP A 532 16.56 26.02 -5.86
CA ASP A 532 15.42 25.68 -6.71
C ASP A 532 14.91 24.27 -6.34
N TYR A 533 13.97 24.19 -5.38
CA TYR A 533 13.45 22.94 -4.80
C TYR A 533 12.24 22.36 -5.56
N GLU A 534 11.62 23.12 -6.48
CA GLU A 534 10.38 22.71 -7.15
C GLU A 534 10.54 21.45 -8.02
N LYS A 535 11.77 21.12 -8.44
CA LYS A 535 12.04 19.92 -9.25
C LYS A 535 12.17 18.60 -8.47
N ASP A 536 12.28 18.65 -7.15
CA ASP A 536 12.47 17.46 -6.30
C ASP A 536 11.25 17.11 -5.44
N GLU A 537 10.28 18.01 -5.19
CA GLU A 537 9.05 17.65 -4.44
C GLU A 537 8.23 16.55 -5.16
N ASP A 538 8.13 16.58 -6.49
CA ASP A 538 7.42 15.55 -7.27
C ASP A 538 8.19 14.22 -7.33
N LYS A 539 9.53 14.26 -7.25
CA LYS A 539 10.38 13.06 -7.21
C LYS A 539 10.47 12.46 -5.82
N GLU A 540 10.50 13.28 -4.76
CA GLU A 540 10.42 12.84 -3.37
C GLU A 540 9.04 12.24 -3.05
N LEU A 541 7.96 12.73 -3.66
CA LEU A 541 6.63 12.15 -3.50
C LEU A 541 6.55 10.71 -4.02
N PHE A 542 7.17 10.44 -5.17
CA PHE A 542 7.25 9.09 -5.74
C PHE A 542 8.27 8.21 -5.00
N HIS A 543 9.43 8.77 -4.64
CA HIS A 543 10.51 8.03 -3.97
C HIS A 543 10.21 7.72 -2.50
N ASN A 544 9.47 8.58 -1.78
CA ASN A 544 9.05 8.31 -0.40
C ASN A 544 7.94 7.24 -0.34
N ALA A 545 7.09 7.14 -1.36
CA ALA A 545 6.14 6.03 -1.50
C ALA A 545 6.86 4.70 -1.78
N GLU A 546 7.85 4.68 -2.69
CA GLU A 546 8.71 3.50 -2.92
C GLU A 546 9.59 3.14 -1.72
N THR A 547 10.10 4.14 -1.00
CA THR A 547 10.93 3.92 0.20
C THR A 547 10.08 3.42 1.37
N ALA A 548 8.85 3.91 1.53
CA ALA A 548 7.90 3.37 2.50
C ALA A 548 7.50 1.93 2.13
N ARG A 549 7.24 1.64 0.85
CA ARG A 549 6.97 0.28 0.34
C ARG A 549 8.16 -0.65 0.57
N GLY A 550 9.37 -0.20 0.26
CA GLY A 550 10.62 -0.94 0.49
C GLY A 550 10.97 -1.12 1.98
N THR A 551 10.57 -0.19 2.85
CA THR A 551 10.77 -0.30 4.30
C THR A 551 9.76 -1.26 4.93
N CYS A 552 8.49 -1.23 4.49
CA CYS A 552 7.49 -2.25 4.84
C CYS A 552 7.92 -3.64 4.39
N GLN A 553 8.39 -3.79 3.14
CA GLN A 553 8.91 -5.07 2.62
C GLN A 553 10.10 -5.60 3.46
N ARG A 554 11.06 -4.72 3.82
CA ARG A 554 12.21 -5.12 4.66
C ARG A 554 11.80 -5.47 6.09
N LEU A 555 10.78 -4.84 6.64
CA LEU A 555 10.26 -5.17 7.97
C LEU A 555 9.50 -6.50 7.95
N GLU A 556 8.78 -6.80 6.88
CA GLU A 556 8.16 -8.11 6.64
C GLU A 556 9.20 -9.21 6.42
N ASP A 557 10.24 -8.96 5.64
CA ASP A 557 11.36 -9.90 5.44
C ASP A 557 12.12 -10.16 6.74
N LYS A 558 12.31 -9.11 7.56
CA LYS A 558 12.92 -9.23 8.89
C LYS A 558 12.01 -10.01 9.85
N LYS A 559 10.69 -9.84 9.75
CA LYS A 559 9.71 -10.64 10.50
C LYS A 559 9.71 -12.11 10.05
N ARG A 560 9.75 -12.40 8.76
CA ARG A 560 9.90 -13.77 8.21
C ARG A 560 11.20 -14.45 8.67
N ARG A 561 12.29 -13.71 8.80
CA ARG A 561 13.56 -14.22 9.34
C ARG A 561 13.54 -14.50 10.84
N VAL A 562 12.72 -13.77 11.61
CA VAL A 562 12.56 -13.96 13.06
C VAL A 562 11.55 -15.07 13.36
N GLU A 563 10.56 -15.28 12.49
CA GLU A 563 9.50 -16.30 12.64
C GLU A 563 9.84 -17.65 11.97
N SER A 564 10.92 -17.75 11.18
CA SER A 564 11.40 -19.02 10.63
C SER A 564 12.03 -19.88 11.74
N PRO A 565 11.52 -21.09 12.03
CA PRO A 565 12.23 -22.02 12.90
C PRO A 565 13.55 -22.42 12.23
N SER A 566 14.66 -22.28 12.95
CA SER A 566 15.96 -22.79 12.51
C SER A 566 15.88 -24.31 12.27
N MET A 567 15.87 -24.69 10.98
CA MET A 567 15.98 -26.08 10.50
C MET A 567 17.34 -26.74 10.84
N ASP A 568 18.29 -25.98 11.38
CA ASP A 568 19.61 -26.50 11.78
C ASP A 568 19.57 -27.31 13.10
N LYS A 569 18.45 -27.29 13.85
CA LYS A 569 18.28 -28.14 15.04
C LYS A 569 17.74 -29.56 14.75
N LEU A 570 17.37 -29.88 13.51
CA LEU A 570 16.91 -31.24 13.13
C LEU A 570 17.95 -32.07 12.37
N ARG A 571 19.15 -31.53 12.06
CA ARG A 571 20.24 -32.28 11.42
C ARG A 571 21.23 -32.96 12.38
N GLY A 572 21.00 -32.84 13.70
CA GLY A 572 21.94 -33.31 14.73
C GLY A 572 21.70 -34.72 15.29
N ALA A 573 20.65 -35.45 14.87
CA ALA A 573 20.27 -36.71 15.51
C ALA A 573 19.93 -37.82 14.49
N SER A 574 20.87 -38.18 13.61
CA SER A 574 20.80 -39.47 12.91
C SER A 574 22.19 -39.94 12.42
N GLN A 575 23.14 -40.08 13.33
CA GLN A 575 24.37 -40.84 13.06
C GLN A 575 24.79 -41.65 14.29
N THR A 576 24.15 -42.81 14.46
CA THR A 576 24.64 -44.01 15.17
C THR A 576 23.67 -45.14 14.81
N SER A 577 23.96 -45.95 13.79
CA SER A 577 24.76 -47.19 13.82
C SER A 577 23.91 -48.46 14.08
N TRP A 578 24.10 -49.40 13.15
CA TRP A 578 23.82 -50.85 13.16
C TRP A 578 22.44 -51.38 12.72
N LEU A 579 22.56 -52.26 11.70
CA LEU A 579 21.80 -53.49 11.37
C LEU A 579 20.32 -53.39 10.99
#